data_AF-A0A7V7ZDG0-F1
#
_entry.id   AF-A0A7V7ZDG0-F1
#
_cell.length_a   1.000
_cell.length_b   1.000
_cell.length_c   1.000
_cell.angle_alpha   90.00
_cell.angle_beta   90.00
_cell.angle_gamma   90.00
#
_symmetry.space_group_name_H-M   'P 1'
#
loop_
_entity.id
_entity.type
_entity.pdbx_description
1 polymer ?
#
loop_
_entity_poly.entity_id
_entity_poly.type
_entity_poly.pdbx_seq_one_letter_code
_entity_poly.pdbx_strand_id
1 'polypeptide(L)'
;MAKASAEQINAAMDSLVAEGQALTVRALRDKLGNTACLGTISKLLQRRKAGTQRQLAAAAELSPVLRQAILDFVGQELQASTSLHEAEMNDNQQELMDLATENERQQEQLDLQAGEIETLRAELERERQVANQARTDLAKAQLRLEGLPRLEEAAEQARMDLAKAQFKLEGIPRLEEAAEQARTELIAAQLKLEGLTRVETELATVRLELEAEREELGETRAELDEERTLRIKAQQFIVDPIFKTPVG
;
A
#
# COMPACT_ATOMS: atom_id res chain seq x y z
N MET A 1 -25.74 59.73 -47.87
CA MET A 1 -26.09 61.07 -47.33
C MET A 1 -26.86 60.87 -46.03
N ALA A 2 -26.19 60.87 -44.88
CA ALA A 2 -26.86 60.70 -43.60
C ALA A 2 -27.73 61.94 -43.32
N LYS A 3 -29.04 61.75 -43.24
CA LYS A 3 -29.97 62.81 -42.85
C LYS A 3 -29.91 62.95 -41.34
N ALA A 4 -29.23 63.97 -40.81
CA ALA A 4 -29.41 64.34 -39.41
C ALA A 4 -30.89 64.65 -39.16
N SER A 5 -31.47 64.06 -38.11
CA SER A 5 -32.87 64.24 -37.79
C SER A 5 -33.13 65.65 -37.24
N ALA A 6 -34.39 66.10 -37.31
CA ALA A 6 -34.76 67.39 -36.73
C ALA A 6 -34.49 67.45 -35.21
N GLU A 7 -34.64 66.31 -34.52
CA GLU A 7 -34.34 66.17 -33.09
C GLU A 7 -32.85 66.34 -32.79
N GLN A 8 -31.97 65.74 -33.60
CA GLN A 8 -30.52 65.89 -33.45
C GLN A 8 -30.09 67.35 -33.64
N ILE A 9 -30.68 68.05 -34.62
CA ILE A 9 -30.38 69.47 -34.87
C ILE A 9 -30.89 70.33 -33.71
N ASN A 10 -32.07 70.02 -33.14
CA ASN A 10 -32.61 70.72 -31.97
C ASN A 10 -31.77 70.47 -30.71
N ALA A 11 -31.35 69.23 -30.46
CA ALA A 11 -30.48 68.89 -29.32
C ALA A 11 -29.12 69.59 -29.42
N ALA A 12 -28.52 69.63 -30.62
CA ALA A 12 -27.28 70.38 -30.85
C ALA A 12 -27.48 71.90 -30.63
N MET A 13 -28.65 72.42 -31.03
CA MET A 13 -29.05 73.79 -30.80
C MET A 13 -29.22 74.13 -29.31
N ASP A 14 -29.77 73.23 -28.50
CA ASP A 14 -29.94 73.41 -27.06
C ASP A 14 -28.61 73.32 -26.32
N SER A 15 -27.78 72.35 -26.71
CA SER A 15 -26.44 72.17 -26.16
C SER A 15 -25.52 73.38 -26.47
N LEU A 16 -25.59 73.98 -27.66
CA LEU A 16 -24.85 75.23 -27.95
C LEU A 16 -25.32 76.42 -27.10
N VAL A 17 -26.62 76.49 -26.78
CA VAL A 17 -27.17 77.54 -25.91
C VAL A 17 -26.73 77.31 -24.47
N ALA A 18 -26.76 76.07 -23.97
CA ALA A 18 -26.28 75.71 -22.64
C ALA A 18 -24.77 75.99 -22.45
N GLU A 19 -23.97 75.82 -23.50
CA GLU A 19 -22.53 76.13 -23.53
C GLU A 19 -22.23 77.64 -23.73
N GLY A 20 -23.25 78.49 -23.90
CA GLY A 20 -23.08 79.93 -24.15
C GLY A 20 -22.48 80.28 -25.52
N GLN A 21 -22.48 79.34 -26.47
CA GLN A 21 -21.90 79.54 -27.80
C GLN A 21 -22.88 80.20 -28.78
N ALA A 22 -22.35 80.95 -29.74
CA ALA A 22 -23.16 81.64 -30.75
C ALA A 22 -23.90 80.63 -31.67
N LEU A 23 -25.24 80.70 -31.67
CA LEU A 23 -26.10 79.81 -32.45
C LEU A 23 -26.07 80.16 -33.96
N THR A 24 -25.04 79.66 -34.65
CA THR A 24 -24.83 79.86 -36.09
C THR A 24 -24.98 78.55 -36.87
N VAL A 25 -25.33 78.64 -38.15
CA VAL A 25 -25.46 77.47 -39.05
C VAL A 25 -24.15 76.69 -39.14
N ARG A 26 -23.00 77.39 -39.08
CA ARG A 26 -21.67 76.81 -39.11
C ARG A 26 -21.35 76.04 -37.82
N ALA A 27 -21.55 76.66 -36.66
CA ALA A 27 -21.36 76.01 -35.36
C ALA A 27 -22.23 74.75 -35.21
N LEU A 28 -23.49 74.81 -35.67
CA LEU A 28 -24.39 73.65 -35.69
C LEU A 28 -23.89 72.53 -36.61
N ARG A 29 -23.40 72.90 -37.80
CA ARG A 29 -22.86 71.93 -38.75
C ARG A 29 -21.59 71.26 -38.22
N ASP A 30 -20.72 72.03 -37.58
CA ASP A 30 -19.49 71.52 -36.98
C ASP A 30 -19.81 70.58 -35.81
N LYS A 31 -20.78 70.94 -34.95
CA LYS A 31 -21.26 70.10 -33.83
C LYS A 31 -21.93 68.79 -34.28
N LEU A 32 -22.57 68.80 -35.46
CA LEU A 32 -23.18 67.62 -36.08
C LEU A 32 -22.21 66.82 -36.96
N GLY A 33 -20.90 67.09 -36.87
CA GLY A 33 -19.86 66.34 -37.58
C GLY A 33 -19.88 66.52 -39.10
N ASN A 34 -20.30 67.69 -39.60
CA ASN A 34 -20.38 68.01 -41.05
C ASN A 34 -21.31 67.11 -41.89
N THR A 35 -22.13 66.27 -41.26
CA THR A 35 -23.01 65.32 -41.95
C THR A 35 -24.35 65.93 -42.37
N ALA A 36 -24.80 66.99 -41.69
CA ALA A 36 -26.08 67.64 -41.90
C ALA A 36 -26.05 68.68 -43.03
N CYS A 37 -27.12 68.74 -43.83
CA CYS A 37 -27.22 69.72 -44.92
C CYS A 37 -27.54 71.13 -44.40
N LEU A 38 -26.81 72.12 -44.91
CA LEU A 38 -26.91 73.53 -44.48
C LEU A 38 -28.31 74.11 -44.64
N GLY A 39 -29.04 73.71 -45.68
CA GLY A 39 -30.41 74.16 -45.91
C GLY A 39 -31.39 73.72 -44.82
N THR A 40 -31.26 72.49 -44.31
CA THR A 40 -32.10 71.99 -43.21
C THR A 40 -31.74 72.65 -41.89
N ILE A 41 -30.44 72.80 -41.59
CA ILE A 41 -29.97 73.52 -40.39
C ILE A 41 -30.48 74.97 -40.42
N SER A 42 -30.31 75.67 -41.54
CA SER A 42 -30.76 77.07 -41.69
C SER A 42 -32.27 77.21 -41.52
N LYS A 43 -33.07 76.31 -42.14
CA LYS A 43 -34.53 76.30 -42.00
C LYS A 43 -34.98 76.07 -40.56
N LEU A 44 -34.38 75.12 -39.84
CA LEU A 44 -34.72 74.83 -38.44
C LEU A 44 -34.26 75.96 -37.51
N LEU A 45 -33.08 76.53 -37.73
CA LEU A 45 -32.59 77.68 -36.98
C LEU A 45 -33.48 78.91 -37.18
N GLN A 46 -33.89 79.20 -38.42
CA GLN A 46 -34.83 80.28 -38.73
C GLN A 46 -36.20 80.03 -38.08
N ARG A 47 -36.70 78.79 -38.12
CA ARG A 47 -37.94 78.42 -37.45
C ARG A 47 -37.86 78.65 -35.94
N ARG A 48 -36.72 78.32 -35.30
CA ARG A 48 -36.46 78.59 -33.88
C ARG A 48 -36.46 80.08 -33.60
N LYS A 49 -35.70 80.87 -34.37
CA LYS A 49 -35.63 82.34 -34.21
C LYS A 49 -37.00 83.02 -34.38
N ALA A 50 -37.78 82.61 -35.38
CA ALA A 50 -39.13 83.11 -35.58
C ALA A 50 -40.08 82.71 -34.44
N GLY A 51 -39.93 81.50 -33.89
CA GLY A 51 -40.65 81.06 -32.70
C GLY A 51 -40.32 81.92 -31.48
N THR A 52 -39.04 82.17 -31.21
CA THR A 52 -38.57 83.01 -30.11
C THR A 52 -39.05 84.46 -30.26
N GLN A 53 -39.01 85.02 -31.48
CA GLN A 53 -39.52 86.38 -31.74
C GLN A 53 -41.03 86.50 -31.50
N ARG A 54 -41.82 85.47 -31.87
CA ARG A 54 -43.26 85.43 -31.55
C ARG A 54 -43.51 85.32 -30.05
N GLN A 55 -42.71 84.52 -29.34
CA GLN A 55 -42.80 84.42 -27.87
C GLN A 55 -42.47 85.75 -27.18
N LEU A 56 -41.44 86.47 -27.66
CA LEU A 56 -41.08 87.80 -27.14
C LEU A 56 -42.17 88.85 -27.39
N ALA A 57 -42.80 88.82 -28.57
CA ALA A 57 -43.93 89.71 -28.89
C ALA A 57 -45.15 89.40 -27.99
N ALA A 58 -45.49 88.12 -27.82
CA ALA A 58 -46.58 87.71 -26.92
C ALA A 58 -46.29 88.05 -25.45
N ALA A 59 -45.03 87.95 -25.00
CA ALA A 59 -44.62 88.37 -23.67
C ALA A 59 -44.67 89.90 -23.48
N ALA A 60 -44.48 90.68 -24.55
CA ALA A 60 -44.61 92.15 -24.54
C ALA A 60 -46.07 92.61 -24.43
N GLU A 61 -47.03 91.81 -24.92
CA GLU A 61 -48.48 92.04 -24.75
C GLU A 61 -48.98 91.74 -23.33
N LEU A 62 -48.21 90.99 -22.53
CA LEU A 62 -48.53 90.73 -21.13
C LEU A 62 -48.27 91.96 -20.23
N SER A 63 -49.26 92.29 -19.39
CA SER A 63 -49.12 93.29 -18.33
C SER A 63 -47.87 93.03 -17.47
N PRO A 64 -47.09 94.07 -17.10
CA PRO A 64 -45.91 93.93 -16.26
C PRO A 64 -46.18 93.19 -14.94
N VAL A 65 -47.38 93.35 -14.37
CA VAL A 65 -47.79 92.69 -13.12
C VAL A 65 -47.93 91.18 -13.30
N LEU A 66 -48.58 90.74 -14.38
CA LEU A 66 -48.71 89.31 -14.71
C LEU A 66 -47.35 88.68 -15.05
N ARG A 67 -46.48 89.43 -15.73
CA ARG A 67 -45.13 88.98 -16.04
C ARG A 67 -44.30 88.75 -14.77
N GLN A 68 -44.37 89.68 -13.82
CA GLN A 68 -43.69 89.54 -12.54
C GLN A 68 -44.27 88.37 -11.73
N ALA A 69 -45.60 88.23 -11.65
CA ALA A 69 -46.24 87.13 -10.94
C ALA A 69 -45.87 85.75 -11.50
N ILE A 70 -45.73 85.61 -12.83
CA ILE A 70 -45.26 84.37 -13.46
C ILE A 70 -43.80 84.11 -13.11
N LEU A 71 -42.92 85.13 -13.16
CA LEU A 71 -41.52 84.97 -12.81
C LEU A 71 -41.33 84.60 -11.33
N ASP A 72 -42.10 85.22 -10.43
CA ASP A 72 -42.08 84.91 -9.01
C ASP A 72 -42.57 83.48 -8.75
N PHE A 73 -43.67 83.05 -9.40
CA PHE A 73 -44.19 81.68 -9.31
C PHE A 73 -43.17 80.66 -9.84
N VAL A 74 -42.59 80.89 -11.03
CA VAL A 74 -41.57 79.99 -11.59
C VAL A 74 -40.33 79.96 -10.70
N GLY A 75 -39.92 81.10 -10.13
CA GLY A 75 -38.81 81.16 -9.18
C GLY A 75 -39.07 80.34 -7.92
N GLN A 76 -40.27 80.44 -7.35
CA GLN A 76 -40.68 79.66 -6.19
C GLN A 76 -40.74 78.16 -6.49
N GLU A 77 -41.38 77.76 -7.59
CA GLU A 77 -41.46 76.35 -8.02
C GLU A 77 -40.08 75.77 -8.33
N LEU A 78 -39.20 76.55 -8.99
CA LEU A 78 -37.84 76.13 -9.28
C LEU A 78 -37.03 75.94 -7.99
N GLN A 79 -37.14 76.88 -7.05
CA GLN A 79 -36.48 76.78 -5.75
C GLN A 79 -36.99 75.57 -4.95
N ALA A 80 -38.30 75.35 -4.92
CA ALA A 80 -38.91 74.19 -4.25
C ALA A 80 -38.43 72.88 -4.88
N SER A 81 -38.51 72.77 -6.22
CA SER A 81 -38.05 71.58 -6.94
C SER A 81 -36.56 71.33 -6.76
N THR A 82 -35.73 72.37 -6.72
CA THR A 82 -34.28 72.23 -6.52
C THR A 82 -33.99 71.78 -5.09
N SER A 83 -34.65 72.36 -4.09
CA SER A 83 -34.48 71.94 -2.70
C SER A 83 -34.92 70.50 -2.44
N LEU A 84 -35.99 70.05 -3.08
CA LEU A 84 -36.46 68.66 -2.99
C LEU A 84 -35.45 67.72 -3.64
N HIS A 85 -34.96 68.05 -4.83
CA HIS A 85 -33.97 67.23 -5.51
C HIS A 85 -32.63 67.19 -4.76
N GLU A 86 -32.18 68.31 -4.18
CA GLU A 86 -30.98 68.34 -3.34
C GLU A 86 -31.16 67.49 -2.07
N ALA A 87 -32.33 67.50 -1.45
CA ALA A 87 -32.64 66.62 -0.32
C ALA A 87 -32.57 65.14 -0.72
N GLU A 88 -33.24 64.76 -1.82
CA GLU A 88 -33.18 63.39 -2.35
C GLU A 88 -31.75 62.97 -2.72
N MET A 89 -30.96 63.86 -3.31
CA MET A 89 -29.57 63.57 -3.65
C MET A 89 -28.71 63.36 -2.40
N ASN A 90 -28.95 64.12 -1.33
CA ASN A 90 -28.25 63.94 -0.07
C ASN A 90 -28.64 62.62 0.62
N ASP A 91 -29.94 62.28 0.64
CA ASP A 91 -30.43 61.02 1.19
C ASP A 91 -29.84 59.82 0.43
N ASN A 92 -29.86 59.86 -0.90
CA ASN A 92 -29.25 58.83 -1.74
C ASN A 92 -27.73 58.72 -1.52
N GLN A 93 -27.03 59.84 -1.32
CA GLN A 93 -25.59 59.82 -1.01
C GLN A 93 -25.32 59.17 0.34
N GLN A 94 -26.15 59.45 1.35
CA GLN A 94 -26.03 58.83 2.65
C GLN A 94 -26.29 57.32 2.58
N GLU A 95 -27.36 56.90 1.89
CA GLU A 95 -27.65 55.47 1.68
C GLU A 95 -26.51 54.74 0.96
N LEU A 96 -25.89 55.36 -0.05
CA LEU A 96 -24.73 54.79 -0.73
C LEU A 96 -23.51 54.63 0.19
N MET A 97 -23.27 55.58 1.10
CA MET A 97 -22.19 55.48 2.09
C MET A 97 -22.45 54.37 3.10
N ASP A 98 -23.70 54.23 3.57
CA ASP A 98 -24.08 53.18 4.50
C ASP A 98 -23.96 51.79 3.84
N LEU A 99 -24.41 51.66 2.58
CA LEU A 99 -24.26 50.43 1.80
C LEU A 99 -22.80 50.10 1.50
N ALA A 100 -21.94 51.09 1.25
CA ALA A 100 -20.51 50.86 1.04
C ALA A 100 -19.87 50.30 2.33
N THR A 101 -20.17 50.91 3.47
CA THR A 101 -19.67 50.46 4.79
C THR A 101 -20.14 49.04 5.11
N GLU A 102 -21.41 48.73 4.85
CA GLU A 102 -21.95 47.39 5.08
C GLU A 102 -21.36 46.35 4.11
N ASN A 103 -21.09 46.71 2.85
CA ASN A 103 -20.39 45.83 1.92
C ASN A 103 -18.96 45.52 2.38
N GLU A 104 -18.22 46.51 2.86
CA GLU A 104 -16.87 46.30 3.42
C GLU A 104 -16.92 45.33 4.61
N ARG A 105 -17.86 45.53 5.54
CA ARG A 105 -18.09 44.63 6.68
C ARG A 105 -18.43 43.21 6.24
N GLN A 106 -19.29 43.06 5.23
CA GLN A 106 -19.66 41.75 4.69
C GLN A 106 -18.48 41.07 3.98
N GLN A 107 -17.66 41.84 3.25
CA GLN A 107 -16.47 41.32 2.58
C GLN A 107 -15.45 40.79 3.60
N GLU A 108 -15.20 41.53 4.69
CA GLU A 108 -14.34 41.07 5.78
C GLU A 108 -14.87 39.76 6.39
N GLN A 109 -16.18 39.67 6.61
CA GLN A 109 -16.80 38.45 7.14
C GLN A 109 -16.66 37.26 6.17
N LEU A 110 -16.80 37.48 4.86
CA LEU A 110 -16.60 36.45 3.84
C LEU A 110 -15.15 35.96 3.82
N ASP A 111 -14.19 36.88 3.92
CA ASP A 111 -12.77 36.54 3.93
C ASP A 111 -12.39 35.72 5.18
N LEU A 112 -12.94 36.06 6.35
CA LEU A 112 -12.78 35.28 7.57
C LEU A 112 -13.36 33.86 7.43
N GLN A 113 -14.60 33.74 6.93
CA GLN A 113 -15.24 32.44 6.73
C GLN A 113 -14.52 31.60 5.67
N ALA A 114 -14.00 32.21 4.62
CA ALA A 114 -13.19 31.53 3.61
C ALA A 114 -11.91 30.96 4.24
N GLY A 115 -11.23 31.75 5.08
CA GLY A 115 -10.07 31.30 5.85
C GLY A 115 -10.39 30.13 6.78
N GLU A 116 -11.50 30.19 7.52
CA GLU A 116 -11.95 29.08 8.39
C GLU A 116 -12.27 27.80 7.60
N ILE A 117 -12.87 27.93 6.41
CA ILE A 117 -13.14 26.77 5.55
C ILE A 117 -11.83 26.14 5.07
N GLU A 118 -10.83 26.94 4.72
CA GLU A 118 -9.52 26.42 4.31
C GLU A 118 -8.80 25.70 5.44
N THR A 119 -8.82 26.24 6.66
CA THR A 119 -8.21 25.59 7.82
C THR A 119 -8.91 24.26 8.14
N LEU A 120 -10.24 24.25 8.19
CA LEU A 120 -11.03 23.04 8.43
C LEU A 120 -10.80 21.97 7.35
N ARG A 121 -10.65 22.37 6.09
CA ARG A 121 -10.31 21.43 5.00
C ARG A 121 -8.92 20.83 5.20
N ALA A 122 -7.94 21.62 5.61
CA ALA A 122 -6.59 21.13 5.88
C ALA A 122 -6.55 20.18 7.08
N GLU A 123 -7.31 20.48 8.14
CA GLU A 123 -7.46 19.60 9.30
C GLU A 123 -8.14 18.28 8.94
N LEU A 124 -9.24 18.33 8.19
CA LEU A 124 -9.94 17.14 7.70
C LEU A 124 -9.03 16.22 6.89
N GLU A 125 -8.19 16.78 6.02
CA GLU A 125 -7.27 15.98 5.22
C GLU A 125 -6.17 15.33 6.07
N ARG A 126 -5.64 16.05 7.07
CA ARG A 126 -4.72 15.48 8.05
C ARG A 126 -5.35 14.33 8.83
N GLU A 127 -6.57 14.50 9.32
CA GLU A 127 -7.28 13.44 10.05
C GLU A 127 -7.53 12.21 9.17
N ARG A 128 -7.92 12.42 7.90
CA ARG A 128 -8.08 11.32 6.94
C ARG A 128 -6.79 10.55 6.71
N GLN A 129 -5.67 11.26 6.58
CA GLN A 129 -4.36 10.63 6.44
C GLN A 129 -4.02 9.77 7.66
N VAL A 130 -4.21 10.32 8.88
CA VAL A 130 -3.98 9.59 10.14
C VAL A 130 -4.91 8.36 10.24
N ALA A 131 -6.19 8.50 9.92
CA ALA A 131 -7.14 7.40 9.94
C ALA A 131 -6.77 6.29 8.94
N ASN A 132 -6.31 6.65 7.74
CA ASN A 132 -5.86 5.69 6.74
C ASN A 132 -4.57 4.95 7.16
N GLN A 133 -3.63 5.66 7.79
CA GLN A 133 -2.43 5.04 8.38
C GLN A 133 -2.82 4.07 9.49
N ALA A 134 -3.67 4.49 10.44
CA ALA A 134 -4.14 3.64 11.53
C ALA A 134 -4.86 2.38 11.03
N ARG A 135 -5.71 2.50 9.99
CA ARG A 135 -6.36 1.34 9.34
C ARG A 135 -5.35 0.38 8.72
N THR A 136 -4.33 0.91 8.06
CA THR A 136 -3.27 0.09 7.44
C THR A 136 -2.45 -0.65 8.49
N ASP A 137 -2.10 0.02 9.58
CA ASP A 137 -1.32 -0.57 10.66
C ASP A 137 -2.13 -1.61 11.43
N LEU A 138 -3.42 -1.36 11.64
CA LEU A 138 -4.35 -2.35 12.19
C LEU A 138 -4.41 -3.61 11.32
N ALA A 139 -4.56 -3.46 10.00
CA ALA A 139 -4.58 -4.60 9.07
C ALA A 139 -3.27 -5.40 9.10
N LYS A 140 -2.11 -4.72 9.15
CA LYS A 140 -0.81 -5.38 9.32
C LYS A 140 -0.72 -6.15 10.64
N ALA A 141 -1.22 -5.58 11.73
CA ALA A 141 -1.22 -6.24 13.04
C ALA A 141 -2.10 -7.49 13.03
N GLN A 142 -3.29 -7.42 12.41
CA GLN A 142 -4.19 -8.56 12.24
C GLN A 142 -3.53 -9.69 11.43
N LEU A 143 -2.89 -9.39 10.29
CA LEU A 143 -2.18 -10.40 9.50
C LEU A 143 -1.04 -11.08 10.28
N ARG A 144 -0.35 -10.33 11.15
CA ARG A 144 0.68 -10.92 12.04
C ARG A 144 0.07 -11.87 13.07
N LEU A 145 -1.08 -11.51 13.65
CA LEU A 145 -1.81 -12.35 14.58
C LEU A 145 -2.36 -13.62 13.91
N GLU A 146 -2.84 -13.53 12.67
CA GLU A 146 -3.26 -14.70 11.88
C GLU A 146 -2.10 -15.67 11.59
N GLY A 147 -0.87 -15.16 11.55
CA GLY A 147 0.35 -15.97 11.39
C GLY A 147 0.81 -16.67 12.67
N LEU A 148 0.34 -16.24 13.85
CA LEU A 148 0.80 -16.77 15.14
C LEU A 148 0.56 -18.29 15.28
N PRO A 149 -0.63 -18.83 14.98
CA PRO A 149 -0.90 -20.26 15.15
C PRO A 149 0.05 -21.16 14.35
N ARG A 150 0.45 -20.74 13.14
CA ARG A 150 1.41 -21.49 12.33
C ARG A 150 2.81 -21.48 12.93
N LEU A 151 3.20 -20.35 13.52
CA LEU A 151 4.49 -20.24 14.22
C LEU A 151 4.49 -21.07 15.51
N GLU A 152 3.38 -21.08 16.24
CA GLU A 152 3.19 -21.92 17.42
C GLU A 152 3.26 -23.40 17.05
N GLU A 153 2.54 -23.83 16.01
CA GLU A 153 2.58 -25.21 15.50
C GLU A 153 3.99 -25.61 15.07
N ALA A 154 4.70 -24.74 14.33
CA ALA A 154 6.09 -24.99 13.95
C ALA A 154 7.03 -25.11 15.17
N ALA A 155 6.81 -24.29 16.20
CA ALA A 155 7.58 -24.34 17.44
C ALA A 155 7.27 -25.60 18.26
N GLU A 156 6.01 -26.01 18.34
CA GLU A 156 5.61 -27.28 18.98
C GLU A 156 6.20 -28.48 18.25
N GLN A 157 6.15 -28.50 16.92
CA GLN A 157 6.75 -29.55 16.12
C GLN A 157 8.27 -29.63 16.34
N ALA A 158 8.96 -28.48 16.35
CA ALA A 158 10.39 -28.43 16.63
C ALA A 158 10.72 -28.95 18.04
N ARG A 159 9.88 -28.66 19.05
CA ARG A 159 10.03 -29.20 20.42
C ARG A 159 9.82 -30.70 20.46
N MET A 160 8.82 -31.23 19.75
CA MET A 160 8.57 -32.68 19.68
C MET A 160 9.73 -33.42 19.01
N ASP A 161 10.26 -32.88 17.92
CA ASP A 161 11.36 -33.51 17.20
C ASP A 161 12.66 -33.45 18.00
N LEU A 162 12.89 -32.37 18.75
CA LEU A 162 13.97 -32.29 19.74
C LEU A 162 13.81 -33.33 20.86
N ALA A 163 12.61 -33.47 21.42
CA ALA A 163 12.34 -34.47 22.47
C ALA A 163 12.54 -35.91 21.95
N LYS A 164 12.10 -36.21 20.72
CA LYS A 164 12.36 -37.51 20.07
C LYS A 164 13.85 -37.75 19.86
N ALA A 165 14.61 -36.74 19.44
CA ALA A 165 16.05 -36.86 19.27
C ALA A 165 16.76 -37.12 20.61
N GLN A 166 16.38 -36.40 21.67
CA GLN A 166 16.90 -36.63 23.02
C GLN A 166 16.59 -38.05 23.51
N PHE A 167 15.34 -38.51 23.35
CA PHE A 167 14.97 -39.89 23.74
C PHE A 167 15.78 -40.96 23.00
N LYS A 168 16.04 -40.77 21.69
CA LYS A 168 16.90 -41.69 20.93
C LYS A 168 18.33 -41.70 21.44
N LEU A 169 18.87 -40.53 21.80
CA LEU A 169 20.22 -40.42 22.37
C LEU A 169 20.31 -41.11 23.74
N GLU A 170 19.29 -40.97 24.60
CA GLU A 170 19.22 -41.66 25.89
C GLU A 170 19.19 -43.20 25.74
N GLY A 171 18.75 -43.72 24.59
CA GLY A 171 18.77 -45.16 24.29
C GLY A 171 20.13 -45.71 23.86
N ILE A 172 21.07 -44.85 23.44
CA ILE A 172 22.39 -45.28 22.93
C ILE A 172 23.20 -46.08 23.95
N PRO A 173 23.35 -45.66 25.22
CA PRO A 173 24.16 -46.40 26.20
C PRO A 173 23.70 -47.85 26.40
N ARG A 174 22.39 -48.11 26.35
CA ARG A 174 21.84 -49.48 26.46
C ARG A 174 22.17 -50.33 25.23
N LEU A 175 22.12 -49.72 24.05
CA LEU A 175 22.50 -50.40 22.81
C LEU A 175 24.02 -50.66 22.75
N GLU A 176 24.82 -49.72 23.23
CA GLU A 176 26.27 -49.89 23.40
C GLU A 176 26.58 -51.03 24.37
N GLU A 177 25.91 -51.07 25.53
CA GLU A 177 26.07 -52.16 26.50
C GLU A 177 25.68 -53.53 25.90
N ALA A 178 24.53 -53.62 25.22
CA ALA A 178 24.11 -54.85 24.57
C ALA A 178 25.08 -55.28 23.45
N ALA A 179 25.65 -54.33 22.71
CA ALA A 179 26.64 -54.62 21.68
C ALA A 179 27.97 -55.12 22.28
N GLU A 180 28.41 -54.54 23.39
CA GLU A 180 29.59 -55.03 24.13
C GLU A 180 29.34 -56.43 24.70
N GLN A 181 28.17 -56.68 25.28
CA GLN A 181 27.79 -58.03 25.73
C GLN A 181 27.84 -59.04 24.59
N ALA A 182 27.20 -58.74 23.45
CA ALA A 182 27.23 -59.61 22.27
C ALA A 182 28.66 -59.86 21.76
N ARG A 183 29.54 -58.85 21.81
CA ARG A 183 30.97 -59.02 21.46
C ARG A 183 31.67 -59.96 22.43
N THR A 184 31.47 -59.80 23.73
CA THR A 184 32.09 -60.68 24.73
C THR A 184 31.61 -62.13 24.62
N GLU A 185 30.32 -62.34 24.35
CA GLU A 185 29.75 -63.67 24.09
C GLU A 185 30.33 -64.30 22.83
N LEU A 186 30.48 -63.53 21.75
CA LEU A 186 31.11 -63.99 20.51
C LEU A 186 32.56 -64.42 20.73
N ILE A 187 33.35 -63.62 21.45
CA ILE A 187 34.74 -63.97 21.79
C ILE A 187 34.78 -65.25 22.63
N ALA A 188 33.90 -65.38 23.63
CA ALA A 188 33.83 -66.58 24.44
C ALA A 188 33.43 -67.83 23.62
N ALA A 189 32.52 -67.68 22.65
CA ALA A 189 32.16 -68.75 21.74
C ALA A 189 33.31 -69.15 20.80
N GLN A 190 34.08 -68.17 20.30
CA GLN A 190 35.27 -68.42 19.49
C GLN A 190 36.35 -69.17 20.26
N LEU A 191 36.66 -68.73 21.50
CA LEU A 191 37.63 -69.42 22.35
C LEU A 191 37.20 -70.85 22.70
N LYS A 192 35.90 -71.10 22.91
CA LYS A 192 35.36 -72.45 23.11
C LYS A 192 35.54 -73.30 21.86
N LEU A 193 35.26 -72.75 20.68
CA LEU A 193 35.45 -73.46 19.41
C LEU A 193 36.92 -73.80 19.19
N GLU A 194 37.84 -72.85 19.41
CA GLU A 194 39.29 -73.10 19.35
C GLU A 194 39.70 -74.22 20.33
N GLY A 195 39.19 -74.19 21.56
CA GLY A 195 39.41 -75.25 22.54
C GLY A 195 38.89 -76.62 22.07
N LEU A 196 37.69 -76.68 21.48
CA LEU A 196 37.13 -77.91 20.92
C LEU A 196 37.98 -78.43 19.75
N THR A 197 38.38 -77.56 18.82
CA THR A 197 39.24 -77.96 17.70
C THR A 197 40.58 -78.50 18.19
N ARG A 198 41.15 -77.91 19.26
CA ARG A 198 42.36 -78.44 19.88
C ARG A 198 42.13 -79.84 20.48
N VAL A 199 41.06 -80.03 21.24
CA VAL A 199 40.71 -81.36 21.79
C VAL A 199 40.45 -82.37 20.67
N GLU A 200 39.80 -81.98 19.58
CA GLU A 200 39.61 -82.82 18.39
C GLU A 200 40.95 -83.22 17.77
N THR A 201 41.91 -82.30 17.66
CA THR A 201 43.26 -82.62 17.16
C THR A 201 44.02 -83.54 18.11
N GLU A 202 43.96 -83.32 19.42
CA GLU A 202 44.60 -84.18 20.43
C GLU A 202 43.96 -85.58 20.45
N LEU A 203 42.64 -85.68 20.29
CA LEU A 203 41.95 -86.97 20.15
C LEU A 203 42.34 -87.68 18.86
N ALA A 204 42.54 -86.96 17.76
CA ALA A 204 43.00 -87.54 16.51
C ALA A 204 44.44 -88.10 16.65
N THR A 205 45.34 -87.39 17.34
CA THR A 205 46.70 -87.89 17.61
C THR A 205 46.68 -89.11 18.52
N VAL A 206 45.92 -89.10 19.61
CA VAL A 206 45.81 -90.26 20.52
C VAL A 206 45.19 -91.47 19.82
N ARG A 207 44.24 -91.27 18.91
CA ARG A 207 43.69 -92.37 18.09
C ARG A 207 44.75 -92.99 17.18
N LEU A 208 45.59 -92.17 16.55
CA LEU A 208 46.72 -92.65 15.74
C LEU A 208 47.73 -93.43 16.60
N GLU A 209 48.07 -92.93 17.78
CA GLU A 209 48.96 -93.63 18.73
C GLU A 209 48.37 -94.98 19.18
N LEU A 210 47.07 -95.01 19.51
CA LEU A 210 46.38 -96.24 19.88
C LEU A 210 46.29 -97.24 18.72
N GLU A 211 46.11 -96.77 17.49
CA GLU A 211 46.15 -97.62 16.29
C GLU A 211 47.55 -98.21 16.09
N ALA A 212 48.61 -97.42 16.28
CA ALA A 212 49.99 -97.92 16.25
C ALA A 212 50.28 -98.94 17.35
N GLU A 213 49.89 -98.69 18.61
CA GLU A 213 50.04 -99.67 19.71
C GLU A 213 49.27 -100.96 19.44
N ARG A 214 48.09 -100.89 18.80
CA ARG A 214 47.32 -102.08 18.41
C ARG A 214 47.99 -102.86 17.30
N GLU A 215 48.65 -102.19 16.37
CA GLU A 215 49.45 -102.81 15.32
C GLU A 215 50.65 -103.54 15.95
N GLU A 216 51.42 -102.89 16.84
CA GLU A 216 52.52 -103.50 17.61
C GLU A 216 52.04 -104.69 18.47
N LEU A 217 50.89 -104.57 19.15
CA LEU A 217 50.28 -105.68 19.89
C LEU A 217 49.82 -106.82 18.97
N GLY A 218 49.40 -106.50 17.75
CA GLY A 218 49.09 -107.47 16.71
C GLY A 218 50.33 -108.25 16.28
N GLU A 219 51.44 -107.55 16.05
CA GLU A 219 52.75 -108.13 15.72
C GLU A 219 53.24 -109.03 16.84
N THR A 220 53.30 -108.54 18.09
CA THR A 220 53.75 -109.35 19.24
C THR A 220 52.86 -110.56 19.52
N ARG A 221 51.55 -110.48 19.28
CA ARG A 221 50.65 -111.64 19.35
C ARG A 221 50.91 -112.64 18.24
N ALA A 222 51.17 -112.17 17.02
CA ALA A 222 51.55 -113.04 15.92
C ALA A 222 52.87 -113.77 16.24
N GLU A 223 53.86 -113.07 16.77
CA GLU A 223 55.11 -113.66 17.25
C GLU A 223 54.87 -114.71 18.36
N LEU A 224 54.00 -114.43 19.33
CA LEU A 224 53.67 -115.37 20.39
C LEU A 224 52.91 -116.61 19.87
N ASP A 225 52.03 -116.45 18.89
CA ASP A 225 51.31 -117.55 18.27
C ASP A 225 52.23 -118.37 17.35
N GLU A 226 53.21 -117.75 16.69
CA GLU A 226 54.32 -118.43 16.04
C GLU A 226 55.15 -119.24 17.06
N GLU A 227 55.50 -118.65 18.21
CA GLU A 227 56.22 -119.34 19.28
C GLU A 227 55.41 -120.52 19.85
N ARG A 228 54.09 -120.34 20.05
CA ARG A 228 53.19 -121.39 20.51
C ARG A 228 53.02 -122.50 19.49
N THR A 229 52.90 -122.19 18.19
CA THR A 229 52.83 -123.20 17.14
C THR A 229 54.14 -123.96 17.02
N LEU A 230 55.30 -123.29 17.16
CA LEU A 230 56.60 -123.94 17.30
C LEU A 230 56.64 -124.86 18.54
N ARG A 231 56.09 -124.43 19.67
CA ARG A 231 56.03 -125.21 20.92
C ARG A 231 55.08 -126.42 20.81
N ILE A 232 53.94 -126.29 20.13
CA ILE A 232 53.02 -127.42 19.85
C ILE A 232 53.69 -128.42 18.91
N LYS A 233 54.39 -127.96 17.87
CA LYS A 233 55.20 -128.85 17.01
C LYS A 233 56.30 -129.56 17.80
N ALA A 234 56.94 -128.88 18.75
CA ALA A 234 57.93 -129.49 19.65
C ALA A 234 57.30 -130.51 20.62
N GLN A 235 56.07 -130.29 21.09
CA GLN A 235 55.34 -131.23 21.95
C GLN A 235 54.78 -132.45 21.20
N GLN A 236 54.37 -132.29 19.93
CA GLN A 236 53.95 -133.41 19.07
C GLN A 236 55.11 -134.36 18.71
N PHE A 237 56.36 -133.96 18.90
CA PHE A 237 57.53 -134.83 18.72
C PHE A 237 57.80 -135.79 19.90
N ILE A 238 57.13 -135.61 21.05
CA ILE A 238 57.42 -136.37 22.28
C ILE A 238 56.41 -137.51 22.52
N VAL A 239 55.34 -137.64 21.73
CA VAL A 239 54.34 -138.70 21.90
C VAL A 239 54.02 -139.37 20.57
N ASP A 240 54.85 -140.35 20.18
CA ASP A 240 54.38 -141.56 19.48
C ASP A 240 55.33 -142.76 19.76
N PRO A 241 54.82 -143.94 20.17
CA PRO A 241 55.58 -145.16 20.48
C PRO A 241 55.65 -146.11 19.26
N ILE A 242 56.66 -146.98 19.13
CA ILE A 242 56.55 -148.29 18.45
C ILE A 242 57.76 -149.20 18.76
N PHE A 243 57.44 -150.44 19.10
CA PHE A 243 58.33 -151.57 19.35
C PHE A 243 59.09 -152.06 18.09
N LYS A 244 60.35 -152.45 18.32
CA LYS A 244 61.14 -153.62 17.82
C LYS A 244 61.11 -153.97 16.31
N THR A 245 62.26 -154.31 15.71
CA THR A 245 62.93 -155.65 15.67
C THR A 245 64.05 -155.61 14.60
N PRO A 246 64.93 -156.62 14.36
CA PRO A 246 65.43 -157.78 15.14
C PRO A 246 66.99 -157.98 15.14
N VAL A 247 67.44 -158.81 16.10
CA VAL A 247 68.64 -159.69 16.22
C VAL A 247 70.02 -159.24 15.69
N GLY A 248 70.88 -158.96 16.66
CA GLY A 248 72.35 -159.01 16.67
C GLY A 248 72.82 -158.88 18.11
#